data_AF-A0A6P7MC86-F1
#
_entry.id   AF-A0A6P7MC86-F1
#
_cell.length_a   1.000
_cell.length_b   1.000
_cell.length_c   1.000
_cell.angle_alpha   90.00
_cell.angle_beta   90.00
_cell.angle_gamma   90.00
#
_symmetry.space_group_name_H-M   'P 1'
#
loop_
_entity.id
_entity.type
_entity.pdbx_description
1 polymer ?
#
loop_
_entity_poly.entity_id
_entity_poly.type
_entity_poly.pdbx_seq_one_letter_code
_entity_poly.pdbx_strand_id
1 'polypeptide(L)'
;MQASAIGPAEEPSSILWGLDPIFSAFARLYVRDILQMTESTQVPGIYFYNSHPINKVDILGTVVYKRERDDFFCYGVDDGTGVINCLCWKSDAFKEEDHSVREKHSVEAYGNFNLVTELRKLRQAQKERSCLDIGEVLRVRGWVKTSRQQREIMGSTYYKVNDPVMAVQIAWMMEVPRLYRECYNKTIQLNPTATGDSSVSMFSKATNIIKDFFKQKMVTRFRPYDIQDLLQPLVFSQPQKAPEDQPVAGLSACQQLHQLLKKVLEDLQNEGVIYRRVKSQDEVYDVTVQDKDLLLAVKDVISQDSKREKHAEKGCHILHILSAVRQRHSLNVSRAALELVLKSLECSSDIVSTSDSHYTVF
;
A
#
# COMPACT_ATOMS: atom_id res chain seq x y z
N MET A 1 0.62 -19.09 19.86
CA MET A 1 0.89 -17.63 19.94
C MET A 1 -0.45 -16.96 19.79
N GLN A 2 -0.82 -16.08 20.72
CA GLN A 2 -2.14 -15.49 20.79
C GLN A 2 -2.15 -14.21 19.95
N ALA A 3 -3.10 -14.07 19.02
CA ALA A 3 -3.29 -12.83 18.29
C ALA A 3 -3.81 -11.76 19.26
N SER A 4 -3.17 -10.60 19.33
CA SER A 4 -3.69 -9.47 20.11
C SER A 4 -4.91 -8.91 19.41
N ALA A 5 -6.01 -8.75 20.15
CA ALA A 5 -7.21 -8.08 19.65
C ALA A 5 -6.86 -6.62 19.34
N ILE A 6 -7.04 -6.22 18.08
CA ILE A 6 -6.85 -4.85 17.62
C ILE A 6 -7.99 -4.01 18.17
N GLY A 7 -7.67 -2.95 18.91
CA GLY A 7 -8.67 -1.98 19.36
C GLY A 7 -9.20 -1.16 18.17
N PRO A 8 -10.43 -0.61 18.24
CA PRO A 8 -11.01 0.17 17.15
C PRO A 8 -10.18 1.41 16.73
N ALA A 9 -9.22 1.85 17.56
CA ALA A 9 -8.29 2.94 17.27
C ALA A 9 -7.04 2.52 16.47
N GLU A 10 -6.80 1.22 16.28
CA GLU A 10 -5.64 0.66 15.58
C GLU A 10 -5.99 0.08 14.20
N GLU A 11 -7.25 0.17 13.77
CA GLU A 11 -7.71 -0.32 12.47
C GLU A 11 -7.18 0.59 11.33
N PRO A 12 -6.42 0.07 10.34
CA PRO A 12 -5.92 0.87 9.23
C PRO A 12 -7.07 1.34 8.33
N SER A 13 -6.95 2.52 7.74
CA SER A 13 -7.95 3.08 6.82
C SER A 13 -8.25 2.13 5.66
N SER A 14 -9.53 1.93 5.35
CA SER A 14 -10.00 1.04 4.27
C SER A 14 -9.42 1.34 2.89
N ILE A 15 -9.02 2.58 2.63
CA ILE A 15 -8.38 2.97 1.36
C ILE A 15 -6.98 2.34 1.18
N LEU A 16 -6.33 1.93 2.27
CA LEU A 16 -4.97 1.38 2.25
C LEU A 16 -4.92 -0.15 2.22
N TRP A 17 -6.05 -0.84 2.42
CA TRP A 17 -6.07 -2.30 2.52
C TRP A 17 -5.60 -2.99 1.23
N GLY A 18 -5.92 -2.40 0.07
CA GLY A 18 -5.46 -2.92 -1.22
C GLY A 18 -3.93 -2.90 -1.41
N LEU A 19 -3.19 -2.19 -0.56
CA LEU A 19 -1.73 -2.17 -0.58
C LEU A 19 -1.12 -3.36 0.17
N ASP A 20 -1.90 -4.07 0.99
CA ASP A 20 -1.47 -5.33 1.60
C ASP A 20 -1.53 -6.46 0.56
N PRO A 21 -0.41 -7.13 0.23
CA PRO A 21 -0.43 -8.29 -0.66
C PRO A 21 -1.38 -9.41 -0.19
N ILE A 22 -1.63 -9.53 1.11
CA ILE A 22 -2.52 -10.55 1.70
C ILE A 22 -3.98 -10.26 1.36
N PHE A 23 -4.38 -8.99 1.21
CA PHE A 23 -5.77 -8.60 0.98
C PHE A 23 -6.39 -9.24 -0.27
N SER A 24 -5.58 -9.42 -1.31
CA SER A 24 -6.03 -10.03 -2.57
C SER A 24 -5.85 -11.55 -2.61
N ALA A 25 -5.05 -12.12 -1.71
CA ALA A 25 -4.69 -13.53 -1.68
C ALA A 25 -5.68 -14.37 -0.86
N PHE A 26 -5.65 -15.69 -1.07
CA PHE A 26 -6.31 -16.62 -0.15
C PHE A 26 -5.33 -16.98 0.96
N ALA A 27 -5.50 -16.34 2.12
CA ALA A 27 -4.61 -16.53 3.26
C ALA A 27 -4.77 -17.95 3.84
N ARG A 28 -3.66 -18.66 4.01
CA ARG A 28 -3.65 -19.97 4.67
C ARG A 28 -3.53 -19.78 6.17
N LEU A 29 -4.67 -19.79 6.85
CA LEU A 29 -4.76 -19.55 8.29
C LEU A 29 -5.30 -20.80 8.99
N TYR A 30 -4.92 -20.95 10.25
CA TYR A 30 -5.53 -21.92 11.15
C TYR A 30 -7.00 -21.57 11.36
N VAL A 31 -7.86 -22.58 11.41
CA VAL A 31 -9.30 -22.42 11.65
C VAL A 31 -9.55 -21.66 12.95
N ARG A 32 -8.79 -21.95 14.01
CA ARG A 32 -8.86 -21.19 15.27
C ARG A 32 -8.70 -19.69 15.05
N ASP A 33 -7.70 -19.30 14.29
CA ASP A 33 -7.39 -17.89 14.08
C ASP A 33 -8.47 -17.26 13.20
N ILE A 34 -8.92 -17.98 12.16
CA ILE A 34 -10.07 -17.57 11.35
C ILE A 34 -11.27 -17.30 12.23
N LEU A 35 -11.57 -18.12 13.24
CA LEU A 35 -12.70 -17.92 14.17
C LEU A 35 -12.50 -16.76 15.16
N GLN A 36 -11.26 -16.38 15.45
CA GLN A 36 -10.92 -15.37 16.47
C GLN A 36 -10.60 -13.98 15.90
N MET A 37 -10.38 -13.84 14.60
CA MET A 37 -10.14 -12.52 13.98
C MET A 37 -11.26 -11.52 14.31
N THR A 38 -10.89 -10.25 14.51
CA THR A 38 -11.86 -9.17 14.71
C THR A 38 -12.41 -8.73 13.36
N GLU A 39 -13.73 -8.53 13.26
CA GLU A 39 -14.35 -7.95 12.06
C GLU A 39 -14.14 -6.44 12.03
N SER A 40 -13.88 -5.89 10.84
CA SER A 40 -13.69 -4.46 10.60
C SER A 40 -14.92 -3.67 11.02
N THR A 41 -14.68 -2.52 11.64
CA THR A 41 -15.73 -1.54 11.95
C THR A 41 -16.08 -0.67 10.74
N GLN A 42 -15.17 -0.55 9.77
CA GLN A 42 -15.36 0.23 8.54
C GLN A 42 -16.15 -0.52 7.47
N VAL A 43 -15.84 -1.81 7.23
CA VAL A 43 -16.43 -2.60 6.14
C VAL A 43 -16.77 -4.02 6.62
N PRO A 44 -18.06 -4.37 6.73
CA PRO A 44 -18.48 -5.73 7.08
C PRO A 44 -17.92 -6.80 6.14
N GLY A 45 -17.58 -7.97 6.69
CA GLY A 45 -16.98 -9.08 5.93
C GLY A 45 -15.48 -8.96 5.66
N ILE A 46 -14.81 -7.92 6.19
CA ILE A 46 -13.35 -7.86 6.29
C ILE A 46 -12.95 -8.14 7.74
N TYR A 47 -11.93 -8.97 7.93
CA TYR A 47 -11.44 -9.38 9.25
C TYR A 47 -9.97 -9.04 9.38
N PHE A 48 -9.49 -8.89 10.61
CA PHE A 48 -8.08 -8.59 10.85
C PHE A 48 -7.37 -9.69 11.62
N TYR A 49 -6.24 -10.10 11.05
CA TYR A 49 -5.21 -10.86 11.76
C TYR A 49 -3.94 -10.02 11.78
N ASN A 50 -3.49 -9.60 12.97
CA ASN A 50 -2.24 -8.85 13.13
C ASN A 50 -2.11 -7.64 12.17
N SER A 51 -3.18 -6.85 12.05
CA SER A 51 -3.33 -5.67 11.19
C SER A 51 -3.42 -5.96 9.68
N HIS A 52 -3.43 -7.22 9.27
CA HIS A 52 -3.70 -7.61 7.88
C HIS A 52 -5.20 -7.74 7.62
N PRO A 53 -5.77 -6.99 6.65
CA PRO A 53 -7.15 -7.16 6.24
C PRO A 53 -7.31 -8.46 5.43
N ILE A 54 -8.19 -9.34 5.90
CA ILE A 54 -8.42 -10.68 5.38
C ILE A 54 -9.91 -10.84 5.09
N ASN A 55 -10.21 -11.27 3.87
CA ASN A 55 -11.56 -11.68 3.48
C ASN A 55 -11.60 -13.04 2.77
N LYS A 56 -10.45 -13.54 2.32
CA LYS A 56 -10.29 -14.78 1.56
C LYS A 56 -9.32 -15.71 2.26
N VAL A 57 -9.72 -16.97 2.41
CA VAL A 57 -8.94 -18.00 3.11
C VAL A 57 -8.81 -19.28 2.29
N ASP A 58 -7.69 -19.99 2.46
CA ASP A 58 -7.41 -21.33 1.90
C ASP A 58 -7.17 -22.27 3.08
N ILE A 59 -8.09 -23.20 3.31
CA ILE A 59 -8.01 -24.16 4.41
C ILE A 59 -7.93 -25.59 3.88
N LEU A 60 -7.26 -26.45 4.64
CA LEU A 60 -7.16 -27.88 4.43
C LEU A 60 -7.49 -28.57 5.75
N GLY A 61 -8.44 -29.51 5.72
CA GLY A 61 -8.80 -30.25 6.92
C GLY A 61 -9.69 -31.46 6.62
N THR A 62 -10.02 -32.20 7.68
CA THR A 62 -10.85 -33.39 7.60
C THR A 62 -12.32 -33.01 7.74
N VAL A 63 -13.18 -33.59 6.91
CA VAL A 63 -14.63 -33.43 7.02
C VAL A 63 -15.11 -34.18 8.26
N VAL A 64 -15.56 -33.45 9.27
CA VAL A 64 -16.13 -34.01 10.51
C VAL A 64 -17.65 -33.93 10.54
N TYR A 65 -18.23 -33.17 9.62
CA TYR A 65 -19.67 -32.97 9.52
C TYR A 65 -20.07 -32.72 8.06
N LYS A 66 -21.21 -33.28 7.65
CA LYS A 66 -21.80 -33.09 6.30
C LYS A 66 -23.30 -32.86 6.44
N ARG A 67 -23.78 -31.77 5.86
CA ARG A 67 -25.21 -31.50 5.63
C ARG A 67 -25.41 -31.13 4.18
N GLU A 68 -26.25 -31.89 3.50
CA GLU A 68 -26.64 -31.61 2.13
C GLU A 68 -27.88 -30.71 2.08
N ARG A 69 -27.86 -29.74 1.16
CA ARG A 69 -28.99 -28.92 0.74
C ARG A 69 -29.13 -29.01 -0.78
N ASP A 70 -30.20 -28.45 -1.32
CA ASP A 70 -30.49 -28.54 -2.76
C ASP A 70 -29.38 -27.91 -3.61
N ASP A 71 -28.92 -26.71 -3.24
CA ASP A 71 -27.93 -25.96 -4.02
C ASP A 71 -26.48 -26.05 -3.49
N PHE A 72 -26.26 -26.55 -2.28
CA PHE A 72 -24.92 -26.59 -1.67
C PHE A 72 -24.74 -27.70 -0.65
N PHE A 73 -23.49 -28.06 -0.40
CA PHE A 73 -23.06 -28.86 0.73
C PHE A 73 -22.55 -27.95 1.85
N CYS A 74 -22.90 -28.24 3.09
CA CYS A 74 -22.35 -27.61 4.28
C CYS A 74 -21.46 -28.62 5.00
N TYR A 75 -20.14 -28.43 4.91
CA TYR A 75 -19.15 -29.29 5.54
C TYR A 75 -18.59 -28.63 6.79
N GLY A 76 -18.51 -29.35 7.90
CA GLY A 76 -17.68 -28.95 9.04
C GLY A 76 -16.28 -29.49 8.81
N VAL A 77 -15.29 -28.61 8.75
CA VAL A 77 -13.89 -28.93 8.42
C VAL A 77 -13.02 -28.69 9.64
N ASP A 78 -12.30 -29.73 10.07
CA ASP A 78 -11.37 -29.69 11.20
C ASP A 78 -9.92 -29.73 10.70
N ASP A 79 -9.12 -28.73 11.08
CA ASP A 79 -7.68 -28.68 10.78
C ASP A 79 -6.79 -29.03 11.99
N GLY A 80 -7.39 -29.51 13.08
CA GLY A 80 -6.73 -29.78 14.36
C GLY A 80 -6.58 -28.56 15.26
N THR A 81 -6.94 -27.37 14.79
CA THR A 81 -6.98 -26.13 15.61
C THR A 81 -8.39 -25.67 15.92
N GLY A 82 -9.37 -26.06 15.10
CA GLY A 82 -10.77 -25.80 15.29
C GLY A 82 -11.61 -26.34 14.14
N VAL A 83 -12.93 -26.23 14.27
CA VAL A 83 -13.89 -26.67 13.26
C VAL A 83 -14.66 -25.48 12.70
N ILE A 84 -14.75 -25.38 11.37
CA ILE A 84 -15.50 -24.31 10.69
C ILE A 84 -16.41 -24.85 9.60
N ASN A 85 -17.61 -24.25 9.47
CA ASN A 85 -18.55 -24.59 8.42
C ASN A 85 -18.10 -23.99 7.08
N CYS A 86 -18.12 -24.82 6.04
CA CYS A 86 -17.80 -24.48 4.67
C CYS A 86 -19.02 -24.73 3.77
N LEU A 87 -19.56 -23.65 3.20
CA LEU A 87 -20.68 -23.67 2.27
C LEU A 87 -20.13 -23.85 0.85
N CYS A 88 -20.31 -25.04 0.28
CA CYS A 88 -19.73 -25.48 -0.97
C CYS A 88 -20.85 -25.68 -2.02
N TRP A 89 -21.00 -24.71 -2.94
CA TRP A 89 -22.07 -24.70 -3.92
C TRP A 89 -21.93 -25.84 -4.94
N LYS A 90 -23.03 -26.55 -5.20
CA LYS A 90 -23.08 -27.60 -6.20
C LYS A 90 -22.98 -26.98 -7.59
N SER A 91 -22.07 -27.50 -8.41
CA SER A 91 -21.98 -27.09 -9.82
C SER A 91 -23.21 -27.54 -10.63
N ASP A 92 -23.52 -26.87 -11.74
CA ASP A 92 -24.65 -27.21 -12.62
C ASP A 92 -24.62 -28.67 -13.13
N ALA A 93 -23.43 -29.30 -13.14
CA ALA A 93 -23.26 -30.72 -13.42
C ALA A 93 -24.06 -31.64 -12.47
N PHE A 94 -24.41 -31.17 -11.26
CA PHE A 94 -25.30 -31.91 -10.35
C PHE A 94 -26.78 -31.77 -10.73
N LYS A 95 -27.17 -30.76 -11.51
CA LYS A 95 -28.56 -30.45 -11.85
C LYS A 95 -29.03 -31.11 -13.16
N GLU A 96 -28.11 -31.44 -14.06
CA GLU A 96 -28.44 -31.99 -15.40
C GLU A 96 -28.81 -33.48 -15.43
N GLU A 97 -28.58 -34.24 -14.36
CA GLU A 97 -28.87 -35.69 -14.33
C GLU A 97 -30.38 -36.01 -14.30
N ASP A 98 -31.24 -35.07 -13.89
CA ASP A 98 -32.69 -35.31 -13.79
C ASP A 98 -33.46 -35.15 -15.12
N HIS A 99 -32.85 -34.58 -16.17
CA HIS A 99 -33.59 -34.17 -17.37
C HIS A 99 -33.14 -34.76 -18.71
N SER A 100 -32.14 -35.65 -18.76
CA SER A 100 -31.62 -36.13 -20.05
C SER A 100 -31.36 -37.63 -20.14
N VAL A 101 -32.44 -38.43 -20.23
CA VAL A 101 -32.38 -39.72 -20.95
C VAL A 101 -33.61 -39.87 -21.85
N ARG A 102 -33.64 -39.10 -22.93
CA ARG A 102 -34.39 -39.45 -24.15
C ARG A 102 -33.65 -38.90 -25.37
N GLU A 103 -32.76 -39.71 -25.94
CA GLU A 103 -32.28 -39.57 -27.32
C GLU A 103 -31.62 -40.88 -27.73
N LYS A 104 -32.26 -41.72 -28.56
CA LYS A 104 -32.31 -41.72 -30.03
C LYS A 104 -30.93 -41.83 -30.70
N HIS A 105 -30.79 -42.95 -31.43
CA HIS A 105 -29.79 -43.31 -32.46
C HIS A 105 -29.35 -42.09 -33.30
N SER A 106 -28.15 -41.93 -33.84
CA SER A 106 -27.14 -42.86 -34.42
C SER A 106 -25.92 -42.02 -34.86
N VAL A 107 -24.75 -42.64 -35.01
CA VAL A 107 -23.81 -42.61 -36.17
C VAL A 107 -22.47 -43.18 -35.68
N GLU A 108 -22.05 -44.30 -36.28
CA GLU A 108 -20.79 -44.97 -36.03
C GLU A 108 -19.62 -44.07 -36.46
N ALA A 109 -18.88 -43.54 -35.48
CA ALA A 109 -17.61 -42.87 -35.73
C ALA A 109 -16.48 -43.89 -35.65
N TYR A 110 -15.81 -44.15 -36.78
CA TYR A 110 -14.54 -44.84 -36.83
C TYR A 110 -13.48 -44.01 -36.09
N GLY A 111 -13.17 -44.43 -34.86
CA GLY A 111 -12.21 -43.81 -33.97
C GLY A 111 -12.60 -44.12 -32.53
N ASN A 112 -11.69 -44.74 -31.78
CA ASN A 112 -11.92 -45.31 -30.44
C ASN A 112 -12.23 -44.27 -29.33
N PHE A 113 -12.67 -43.06 -29.69
CA PHE A 113 -12.96 -41.95 -28.79
C PHE A 113 -14.40 -41.46 -28.99
N ASN A 114 -15.30 -41.88 -28.09
CA ASN A 114 -16.67 -41.39 -28.06
C ASN A 114 -16.74 -40.17 -27.13
N LEU A 115 -16.88 -38.97 -27.71
CA LEU A 115 -16.94 -37.68 -27.00
C LEU A 115 -18.01 -37.69 -25.88
N VAL A 116 -19.18 -38.29 -26.13
CA VAL A 116 -20.28 -38.34 -25.15
C VAL A 116 -19.91 -39.21 -23.95
N THR A 117 -19.28 -40.36 -24.20
CA THR A 117 -18.81 -41.26 -23.14
C THR A 117 -17.72 -40.59 -22.30
N GLU A 118 -16.78 -39.89 -22.93
CA GLU A 118 -15.70 -39.19 -22.23
C GLU A 118 -16.22 -37.98 -21.44
N LEU A 119 -17.21 -37.25 -21.96
CA LEU A 119 -17.92 -36.19 -21.22
C LEU A 119 -18.65 -36.75 -19.99
N ARG A 120 -19.30 -37.92 -20.08
CA ARG A 120 -19.93 -38.57 -18.92
C ARG A 120 -18.90 -38.97 -17.86
N LYS A 121 -17.78 -39.57 -18.27
CA LYS A 121 -16.67 -39.91 -17.35
C LYS A 121 -16.14 -38.66 -16.66
N LEU A 122 -15.97 -37.56 -17.37
CA LEU A 122 -15.51 -36.29 -16.81
C LEU A 122 -16.49 -35.73 -15.77
N ARG A 123 -17.80 -35.72 -16.08
CA ARG A 123 -18.85 -35.28 -15.16
C ARG A 123 -18.87 -36.13 -13.88
N GLN A 124 -18.78 -37.45 -14.02
CA GLN A 124 -18.71 -38.38 -12.89
C GLN A 124 -17.48 -38.12 -12.02
N ALA A 125 -16.29 -37.97 -12.63
CA ALA A 125 -15.06 -37.66 -11.91
C ALA A 125 -15.13 -36.30 -11.20
N GLN A 126 -15.76 -35.29 -11.81
CA GLN A 126 -15.98 -33.98 -11.18
C GLN A 126 -16.92 -34.08 -9.97
N LYS A 127 -17.97 -34.91 -10.07
CA LYS A 127 -18.91 -35.19 -8.98
C LYS A 127 -18.21 -35.87 -7.80
N GLU A 128 -17.43 -36.91 -8.07
CA GLU A 128 -16.63 -37.63 -7.05
C GLU A 128 -15.59 -36.72 -6.38
N ARG A 129 -15.07 -35.72 -7.11
CA ARG A 129 -14.14 -34.73 -6.56
C ARG A 129 -14.81 -33.65 -5.71
N SER A 130 -16.12 -33.43 -5.86
CA SER A 130 -16.87 -32.31 -5.25
C SER A 130 -17.99 -32.75 -4.31
N CYS A 131 -18.18 -34.05 -4.09
CA CYS A 131 -19.01 -34.60 -3.03
C CYS A 131 -18.13 -35.42 -2.10
N LEU A 132 -17.93 -34.93 -0.88
CA LEU A 132 -17.09 -35.56 0.12
C LEU A 132 -17.93 -36.22 1.22
N ASP A 133 -17.38 -37.24 1.86
CA ASP A 133 -17.93 -37.90 3.04
C ASP A 133 -17.12 -37.62 4.31
N ILE A 134 -17.68 -37.97 5.47
CA ILE A 134 -17.03 -37.77 6.77
C ILE A 134 -15.75 -38.61 6.83
N GLY A 135 -14.66 -38.01 7.32
CA GLY A 135 -13.33 -38.60 7.38
C GLY A 135 -12.46 -38.30 6.16
N GLU A 136 -13.02 -37.73 5.09
CA GLU A 136 -12.25 -37.35 3.90
C GLU A 136 -11.59 -35.99 4.06
N VAL A 137 -10.49 -35.77 3.33
CA VAL A 137 -9.73 -34.52 3.36
C VAL A 137 -10.29 -33.55 2.33
N LEU A 138 -10.70 -32.38 2.81
CA LEU A 138 -11.26 -31.29 2.02
C LEU A 138 -10.28 -30.13 1.98
N ARG A 139 -10.05 -29.59 0.78
CA ARG A 139 -9.47 -28.25 0.63
C ARG A 139 -10.56 -27.28 0.18
N VAL A 140 -10.68 -26.15 0.88
CA VAL A 140 -11.65 -25.09 0.55
C VAL A 140 -10.93 -23.76 0.44
N ARG A 141 -11.20 -23.05 -0.66
CA ARG A 141 -10.86 -21.65 -0.86
C ARG A 141 -12.12 -20.82 -0.95
N GLY A 142 -12.24 -19.79 -0.13
CA GLY A 142 -13.48 -19.04 -0.07
C GLY A 142 -13.41 -17.74 0.70
N TRP A 143 -14.54 -17.06 0.75
CA TRP A 143 -14.73 -15.85 1.53
C TRP A 143 -15.14 -16.18 2.96
N VAL A 144 -14.57 -15.47 3.92
CA VAL A 144 -15.03 -15.53 5.32
C VAL A 144 -16.29 -14.68 5.45
N LYS A 145 -17.32 -15.20 6.11
CA LYS A 145 -18.55 -14.47 6.37
C LYS A 145 -19.06 -14.75 7.78
N THR A 146 -19.51 -13.71 8.46
CA THR A 146 -20.23 -13.83 9.73
C THR A 146 -21.73 -13.84 9.43
N SER A 147 -22.44 -14.86 9.89
CA SER A 147 -23.90 -14.94 9.83
C SER A 147 -24.42 -15.33 11.20
N ARG A 148 -25.30 -14.52 11.79
CA ARG A 148 -25.90 -14.77 13.12
C ARG A 148 -24.84 -15.10 14.20
N GLN A 149 -23.76 -14.32 14.23
CA GLN A 149 -22.61 -14.50 15.13
C GLN A 149 -21.79 -15.79 14.95
N GLN A 150 -22.07 -16.57 13.90
CA GLN A 150 -21.24 -17.72 13.51
C GLN A 150 -20.43 -17.39 12.28
N ARG A 151 -19.14 -17.74 12.30
CA ARG A 151 -18.23 -17.53 11.19
C ARG A 151 -18.19 -18.77 10.31
N GLU A 152 -18.34 -18.54 9.01
CA GLU A 152 -18.42 -19.58 7.99
C GLU A 152 -17.55 -19.20 6.79
N ILE A 153 -17.17 -20.20 5.99
CA ILE A 153 -16.46 -19.99 4.73
C ILE A 153 -17.43 -20.25 3.58
N MET A 154 -17.65 -19.24 2.74
CA MET A 154 -18.35 -19.40 1.48
C MET A 154 -17.35 -19.84 0.41
N GLY A 155 -17.40 -21.13 0.07
CA GLY A 155 -16.48 -21.77 -0.87
C GLY A 155 -16.63 -21.22 -2.28
N SER A 156 -15.54 -20.65 -2.79
CA SER A 156 -15.37 -20.28 -4.20
C SER A 156 -14.79 -21.44 -5.03
N THR A 157 -13.96 -22.27 -4.40
CA THR A 157 -13.40 -23.49 -5.00
C THR A 157 -13.17 -24.50 -3.88
N TYR A 158 -13.56 -25.74 -4.11
CA TYR A 158 -13.37 -26.80 -3.14
C TYR A 158 -13.21 -28.15 -3.85
N TYR A 159 -12.45 -29.07 -3.26
CA TYR A 159 -12.29 -30.41 -3.80
C TYR A 159 -11.76 -31.39 -2.76
N LYS A 160 -12.10 -32.66 -2.95
CA LYS A 160 -11.50 -33.81 -2.26
C LYS A 160 -10.01 -33.91 -2.58
N VAL A 161 -9.20 -34.01 -1.53
CA VAL A 161 -7.76 -34.23 -1.64
C VAL A 161 -7.47 -35.71 -1.48
N ASN A 162 -6.91 -36.34 -2.50
CA ASN A 162 -6.45 -37.72 -2.43
C ASN A 162 -5.06 -37.77 -1.78
N ASP A 163 -5.01 -38.05 -0.47
CA ASP A 163 -3.78 -38.01 0.32
C ASP A 163 -3.58 -39.31 1.13
N PRO A 164 -3.40 -40.47 0.46
CA PRO A 164 -3.40 -41.79 1.12
C PRO A 164 -2.20 -42.00 2.07
N VAL A 165 -1.13 -41.22 1.90
CA VAL A 165 0.10 -41.29 2.71
C VAL A 165 0.34 -39.99 3.50
N MET A 166 -0.68 -39.15 3.64
CA MET A 166 -0.63 -37.89 4.40
C MET A 166 0.42 -36.86 3.95
N ALA A 167 0.98 -36.99 2.74
CA ALA A 167 2.03 -36.11 2.24
C ALA A 167 1.56 -34.65 2.11
N VAL A 168 0.31 -34.45 1.64
CA VAL A 168 -0.25 -33.10 1.48
C VAL A 168 -0.51 -32.45 2.84
N GLN A 169 -1.08 -33.20 3.78
CA GLN A 169 -1.33 -32.72 5.14
C GLN A 169 -0.01 -32.41 5.88
N ILE A 170 1.01 -33.26 5.78
CA ILE A 170 2.32 -33.01 6.39
C ILE A 170 2.96 -31.75 5.80
N ALA A 171 2.95 -31.60 4.47
CA ALA A 171 3.47 -30.40 3.82
C ALA A 171 2.73 -29.14 4.29
N TRP A 172 1.40 -29.21 4.44
CA TRP A 172 0.57 -28.12 4.98
C TRP A 172 0.97 -27.75 6.41
N MET A 173 1.14 -28.75 7.28
CA MET A 173 1.57 -28.56 8.68
C MET A 173 2.96 -27.93 8.80
N MET A 174 3.83 -28.08 7.80
CA MET A 174 5.14 -27.42 7.76
C MET A 174 5.09 -26.02 7.16
N GLU A 175 4.27 -25.82 6.12
CA GLU A 175 4.17 -24.57 5.38
C GLU A 175 3.41 -23.48 6.15
N VAL A 176 2.28 -23.81 6.78
CA VAL A 176 1.44 -22.81 7.47
C VAL A 176 2.21 -22.11 8.60
N PRO A 177 2.90 -22.80 9.55
CA PRO A 177 3.72 -22.11 10.54
C PRO A 177 4.79 -21.18 9.95
N ARG A 178 5.37 -21.57 8.81
CA ARG A 178 6.35 -20.74 8.11
C ARG A 178 5.70 -19.46 7.58
N LEU A 179 4.53 -19.55 6.94
CA LEU A 179 3.78 -18.38 6.46
C LEU A 179 3.42 -17.42 7.60
N TYR A 180 3.03 -17.94 8.76
CA TYR A 180 2.81 -17.09 9.93
C TYR A 180 4.07 -16.31 10.33
N ARG A 181 5.21 -16.98 10.45
CA ARG A 181 6.48 -16.33 10.85
C ARG A 181 7.00 -15.34 9.80
N GLU A 182 6.89 -15.71 8.53
CA GLU A 182 7.53 -14.97 7.44
C GLU A 182 6.64 -13.88 6.85
N CYS A 183 5.32 -14.01 6.97
CA CYS A 183 4.33 -13.12 6.35
C CYS A 183 3.34 -12.57 7.39
N TYR A 184 2.45 -13.40 7.94
CA TYR A 184 1.25 -12.90 8.65
C TYR A 184 1.54 -12.26 10.02
N ASN A 185 2.64 -12.64 10.67
CA ASN A 185 3.05 -12.03 11.95
C ASN A 185 3.89 -10.78 11.76
N LYS A 186 4.26 -10.41 10.53
CA LYS A 186 5.06 -9.22 10.25
C LYS A 186 4.16 -8.05 9.89
N THR A 187 4.27 -6.96 10.64
CA THR A 187 3.54 -5.73 10.33
C THR A 187 3.91 -5.20 8.95
N ILE A 188 2.90 -4.81 8.18
CA ILE A 188 3.08 -4.18 6.87
C ILE A 188 3.74 -2.83 7.06
N GLN A 189 4.90 -2.64 6.43
CA GLN A 189 5.49 -1.31 6.28
C GLN A 189 5.09 -0.75 4.92
N LEU A 190 3.99 0.00 4.90
CA LEU A 190 3.56 0.77 3.74
C LEU A 190 4.56 1.91 3.51
N ASN A 191 5.60 1.65 2.73
CA ASN A 191 6.50 2.69 2.25
C ASN A 191 5.78 3.42 1.08
N PRO A 192 5.46 4.73 1.19
CA PRO A 192 4.63 5.43 0.20
C PRO A 192 5.24 5.61 -1.20
N THR A 193 6.40 5.01 -1.47
CA THR A 193 7.17 5.25 -2.70
C THR A 193 7.84 3.96 -3.15
N ALA A 194 7.06 3.05 -3.74
CA ALA A 194 7.58 1.95 -4.53
C ALA A 194 7.77 2.43 -5.99
N THR A 195 8.71 3.36 -6.17
CA THR A 195 9.46 3.45 -7.43
C THR A 195 10.81 2.84 -7.10
N GLY A 196 11.18 1.79 -7.83
CA GLY A 196 12.39 1.01 -7.56
C GLY A 196 13.62 1.90 -7.44
N ASP A 197 14.25 1.88 -6.27
CA ASP A 197 15.61 1.40 -6.07
C ASP A 197 16.00 1.57 -4.60
N SER A 198 17.05 0.86 -4.21
CA SER A 198 17.58 0.69 -2.86
C SER A 198 17.49 1.92 -1.94
N SER A 199 17.11 1.68 -0.68
CA SER A 199 17.39 2.56 0.47
C SER A 199 17.02 4.04 0.28
N VAL A 200 15.74 4.38 0.43
CA VAL A 200 15.34 5.76 0.74
C VAL A 200 15.98 6.10 2.10
N SER A 201 17.16 6.73 2.04
CA SER A 201 17.93 7.18 3.20
C SER A 201 17.03 7.96 4.16
N MET A 202 17.29 7.87 5.46
CA MET A 202 16.63 8.69 6.50
C MET A 202 16.53 10.17 6.10
N PHE A 203 17.53 10.62 5.35
CA PHE A 203 17.61 11.93 4.72
C PHE A 203 16.45 12.27 3.77
N SER A 204 16.13 11.41 2.80
CA SER A 204 15.07 11.67 1.84
C SER A 204 13.68 11.58 2.46
N LYS A 205 13.50 10.69 3.47
CA LYS A 205 12.27 10.67 4.28
C LYS A 205 12.06 12.00 5.01
N ALA A 206 13.10 12.49 5.70
CA ALA A 206 13.04 13.76 6.42
C ALA A 206 12.74 14.94 5.49
N THR A 207 13.37 14.97 4.31
CA THR A 207 13.16 16.00 3.29
C THR A 207 11.70 16.02 2.80
N ASN A 208 11.11 14.84 2.55
CA ASN A 208 9.72 14.75 2.11
C ASN A 208 8.73 15.18 3.19
N ILE A 209 8.94 14.77 4.45
CA ILE A 209 8.10 15.20 5.59
C ILE A 209 8.04 16.74 5.67
N ILE A 210 9.19 17.40 5.57
CA ILE A 210 9.27 18.86 5.66
C ILE A 210 8.61 19.52 4.43
N LYS A 211 8.85 19.02 3.21
CA LYS A 211 8.19 19.54 1.99
C LYS A 211 6.66 19.41 2.07
N ASP A 212 6.15 18.29 2.55
CA ASP A 212 4.72 18.06 2.69
C ASP A 212 4.11 18.95 3.78
N PHE A 213 4.80 19.14 4.90
CA PHE A 213 4.39 20.06 5.95
C PHE A 213 4.24 21.50 5.43
N PHE A 214 5.20 22.00 4.64
CA PHE A 214 5.11 23.33 4.04
C PHE A 214 3.88 23.49 3.14
N LYS A 215 3.55 22.47 2.34
CA LYS A 215 2.36 22.48 1.48
C LYS A 215 1.07 22.41 2.29
N GLN A 216 0.98 21.49 3.25
CA GLN A 216 -0.24 21.25 4.02
C GLN A 216 -0.60 22.42 4.94
N LYS A 217 0.40 23.02 5.58
CA LYS A 217 0.20 24.13 6.53
C LYS A 217 0.37 25.51 5.90
N MET A 218 0.64 25.58 4.59
CA MET A 218 0.87 26.84 3.87
C MET A 218 1.92 27.72 4.58
N VAL A 219 3.02 27.08 4.99
CA VAL A 219 4.07 27.75 5.77
C VAL A 219 4.78 28.77 4.88
N THR A 220 4.80 30.03 5.31
CA THR A 220 5.48 31.12 4.61
C THR A 220 6.90 31.32 5.14
N ARG A 221 7.08 31.23 6.45
CA ARG A 221 8.33 31.48 7.16
C ARG A 221 8.44 30.57 8.38
N PHE A 222 9.65 30.11 8.70
CA PHE A 222 9.91 29.28 9.86
C PHE A 222 11.35 29.44 10.37
N ARG A 223 11.59 29.03 11.61
CA ARG A 223 12.91 28.81 12.19
C ARG A 223 13.19 27.31 12.31
N PRO A 224 14.45 26.85 12.31
CA PRO A 224 14.79 25.43 12.36
C PRO A 224 14.10 24.66 13.49
N TYR A 225 13.99 25.25 14.68
CA TYR A 225 13.36 24.60 15.82
C TYR A 225 11.84 24.43 15.67
N ASP A 226 11.16 25.22 14.83
CA ASP A 226 9.70 25.11 14.59
C ASP A 226 9.34 23.79 13.88
N ILE A 227 10.29 23.19 13.16
CA ILE A 227 10.10 21.97 12.37
C ILE A 227 10.90 20.77 12.90
N GLN A 228 11.67 20.97 13.97
CA GLN A 228 12.53 19.94 14.55
C GLN A 228 11.71 18.74 15.06
N ASP A 229 10.55 19.02 15.65
CA ASP A 229 9.66 17.99 16.21
C ASP A 229 9.06 17.07 15.14
N LEU A 230 8.94 17.54 13.90
CA LEU A 230 8.48 16.73 12.77
C LEU A 230 9.41 15.56 12.45
N LEU A 231 10.70 15.69 12.80
CA LEU A 231 11.73 14.70 12.51
C LEU A 231 12.00 13.76 13.69
N GLN A 232 11.46 14.04 14.88
CA GLN A 232 11.64 13.18 16.06
C GLN A 232 11.21 11.71 15.80
N PRO A 233 10.06 11.42 15.18
CA PRO A 233 9.64 10.04 14.94
C PRO A 233 10.65 9.25 14.09
N LEU A 234 11.35 9.92 13.16
CA LEU A 234 12.35 9.25 12.32
C LEU A 234 13.59 8.82 13.10
N VAL A 235 13.99 9.57 14.13
CA VAL A 235 15.19 9.31 14.94
C VAL A 235 14.91 8.35 16.08
N PHE A 236 13.73 8.43 16.71
CA PHE A 236 13.36 7.61 17.87
C PHE A 236 12.71 6.26 17.53
N SER A 237 12.37 5.99 16.26
CA SER A 237 11.82 4.69 15.83
C SER A 237 12.87 3.58 15.68
N GLN A 238 14.12 3.78 16.12
CA GLN A 238 15.12 2.70 16.14
C GLN A 238 14.89 1.78 17.34
N PRO A 239 14.72 0.46 17.15
CA PRO A 239 14.77 -0.48 18.25
C PRO A 239 16.16 -0.42 18.88
N GLN A 240 16.23 -0.14 20.18
CA GLN A 240 17.44 -0.27 20.98
C GLN A 240 17.92 -1.73 20.81
N LYS A 241 19.04 -1.93 20.10
CA LYS A 241 19.80 -3.17 20.24
C LYS A 241 20.26 -3.24 21.69
N ALA A 242 20.05 -4.40 22.32
CA ALA A 242 20.54 -4.69 23.66
C ALA A 242 22.05 -4.36 23.77
N PRO A 243 22.52 -3.89 24.94
CA PRO A 243 23.91 -3.46 25.10
C PRO A 243 24.80 -4.70 25.20
N GLU A 244 25.48 -5.03 24.10
CA GLU A 244 26.73 -5.80 24.17
C GLU A 244 27.89 -4.82 23.97
N ASP A 245 28.82 -4.90 24.91
CA ASP A 245 30.04 -4.12 25.14
C ASP A 245 30.67 -3.45 23.92
N GLN A 246 30.71 -2.09 23.94
CA GLN A 246 31.84 -1.27 23.49
C GLN A 246 31.63 0.21 23.84
N PRO A 247 32.61 0.92 24.44
CA PRO A 247 32.50 2.35 24.72
C PRO A 247 33.00 3.13 23.49
N VAL A 248 32.10 3.46 22.57
CA VAL A 248 32.35 4.50 21.56
C VAL A 248 31.25 5.53 21.72
N ALA A 249 31.64 6.77 22.01
CA ALA A 249 30.74 7.90 22.18
C ALA A 249 29.93 8.16 20.89
N GLY A 250 28.82 7.46 20.74
CA GLY A 250 27.84 7.71 19.69
C GLY A 250 27.16 9.07 19.94
N LEU A 251 26.90 9.81 18.85
CA LEU A 251 26.15 11.06 18.91
C LEU A 251 24.80 10.80 19.60
N SER A 252 24.42 11.66 20.56
CA SER A 252 23.13 11.53 21.22
C SER A 252 22.00 11.65 20.18
N ALA A 253 20.83 11.04 20.43
CA ALA A 253 19.68 11.14 19.53
C ALA A 253 19.34 12.60 19.17
N CYS A 254 19.52 13.51 20.13
CA CYS A 254 19.38 14.95 19.94
C CYS A 254 20.42 15.50 18.94
N GLN A 255 21.70 15.13 19.03
CA GLN A 255 22.73 15.55 18.08
C GLN A 255 22.50 14.99 16.68
N GLN A 256 22.03 13.75 16.57
CA GLN A 256 21.67 13.13 15.28
C GLN A 256 20.51 13.87 14.60
N LEU A 257 19.49 14.25 15.38
CA LEU A 257 18.35 15.05 14.91
C LEU A 257 18.81 16.42 14.37
N HIS A 258 19.68 17.12 15.10
CA HIS A 258 20.21 18.42 14.66
C HIS A 258 21.04 18.30 13.38
N GLN A 259 21.88 17.27 13.27
CA GLN A 259 22.67 17.04 12.05
C GLN A 259 21.79 16.69 10.84
N LEU A 260 20.78 15.85 11.04
CA LEU A 260 19.81 15.50 10.00
C LEU A 260 19.05 16.75 9.52
N LEU A 261 18.51 17.53 10.46
CA LEU A 261 17.79 18.77 10.15
C LEU A 261 18.68 19.74 9.38
N LYS A 262 19.92 19.96 9.83
CA LYS A 262 20.88 20.84 9.14
C LYS A 262 21.11 20.41 7.69
N LYS A 263 21.36 19.11 7.47
CA LYS A 263 21.58 18.58 6.13
C LYS A 263 20.35 18.75 5.23
N VAL A 264 19.15 18.55 5.79
CA VAL A 264 17.89 18.69 5.03
C VAL A 264 17.65 20.15 4.65
N LEU A 265 17.91 21.08 5.57
CA LEU A 265 17.82 22.51 5.29
C LEU A 265 18.82 22.96 4.20
N GLU A 266 20.04 22.43 4.21
CA GLU A 266 21.03 22.71 3.16
C GLU A 266 20.55 22.22 1.79
N ASP A 267 19.97 21.03 1.71
CA ASP A 267 19.44 20.46 0.46
C ASP A 267 18.20 21.20 -0.05
N LEU A 268 17.25 21.51 0.83
CA LEU A 268 16.09 22.34 0.47
C LEU A 268 16.49 23.73 -0.03
N GLN A 269 17.58 24.29 0.53
CA GLN A 269 18.11 25.57 0.09
C GLN A 269 18.82 25.46 -1.28
N ASN A 270 19.54 24.37 -1.53
CA ASN A 270 20.18 24.09 -2.81
C ASN A 270 19.14 23.88 -3.93
N GLU A 271 18.05 23.17 -3.64
CA GLU A 271 16.90 23.01 -4.53
C GLU A 271 16.09 24.31 -4.71
N GLY A 272 16.32 25.33 -3.87
CA GLY A 272 15.61 26.61 -3.92
C GLY A 272 14.20 26.58 -3.32
N VAL A 273 13.80 25.49 -2.64
CA VAL A 273 12.50 25.38 -1.95
C VAL A 273 12.39 26.38 -0.81
N ILE A 274 13.51 26.63 -0.13
CA ILE A 274 13.64 27.62 0.92
C ILE A 274 14.81 28.55 0.63
N TYR A 275 14.77 29.76 1.16
CA TYR A 275 15.90 30.67 1.14
C TYR A 275 15.90 31.54 2.40
N ARG A 276 17.04 32.18 2.70
CA ARG A 276 17.15 33.12 3.83
C ARG A 276 17.12 34.54 3.31
N ARG A 277 16.11 35.34 3.66
CA ARG A 277 16.04 36.75 3.23
C ARG A 277 17.25 37.56 3.70
N VAL A 278 17.68 37.37 4.94
CA VAL A 278 18.87 38.01 5.55
C VAL A 278 19.76 36.92 6.15
N LYS A 279 21.07 37.02 5.96
CA LYS A 279 22.05 36.16 6.64
C LYS A 279 22.36 36.76 8.02
N SER A 280 21.48 36.53 8.98
CA SER A 280 21.65 36.90 10.39
C SER A 280 22.01 35.69 11.25
N GLN A 281 22.41 35.93 12.50
CA GLN A 281 22.57 34.88 13.52
C GLN A 281 21.24 34.19 13.84
N ASP A 282 20.12 34.92 13.76
CA ASP A 282 18.78 34.34 13.80
C ASP A 282 18.48 33.68 12.45
N GLU A 283 18.54 32.36 12.38
CA GLU A 283 18.36 31.57 11.16
C GLU A 283 16.87 31.49 10.79
N VAL A 284 16.38 32.47 10.04
CA VAL A 284 15.00 32.52 9.56
C VAL A 284 14.95 32.17 8.08
N TYR A 285 14.08 31.22 7.73
CA TYR A 285 13.89 30.75 6.37
C TYR A 285 12.51 31.13 5.85
N ASP A 286 12.46 31.58 4.59
CA ASP A 286 11.24 31.85 3.84
C ASP A 286 11.04 30.72 2.82
N VAL A 287 9.79 30.26 2.67
CA VAL A 287 9.40 29.22 1.71
C VAL A 287 9.09 29.89 0.37
N THR A 288 9.93 29.62 -0.63
CA THR A 288 9.98 30.35 -1.91
C THR A 288 8.61 30.47 -2.60
N VAL A 289 7.85 29.37 -2.70
CA VAL A 289 6.58 29.35 -3.44
C VAL A 289 5.44 30.05 -2.67
N GLN A 290 5.56 30.15 -1.34
CA GLN A 290 4.55 30.80 -0.50
C GLN A 290 4.84 32.29 -0.24
N ASP A 291 6.02 32.77 -0.65
CA ASP A 291 6.43 34.15 -0.50
C ASP A 291 5.80 35.04 -1.59
N LYS A 292 4.69 35.68 -1.21
CA LYS A 292 3.97 36.62 -2.08
C LYS A 292 4.80 37.84 -2.44
N ASP A 293 5.67 38.32 -1.55
CA ASP A 293 6.49 39.49 -1.81
C ASP A 293 7.52 39.18 -2.90
N LEU A 294 8.12 37.98 -2.84
CA LEU A 294 9.05 37.52 -3.87
C LEU A 294 8.36 37.34 -5.22
N LEU A 295 7.17 36.71 -5.24
CA LEU A 295 6.36 36.53 -6.46
C LEU A 295 6.05 37.89 -7.12
N LEU A 296 5.61 38.87 -6.32
CA LEU A 296 5.34 40.22 -6.80
C LEU A 296 6.61 40.91 -7.33
N ALA A 297 7.73 40.81 -6.61
CA ALA A 297 8.99 41.41 -7.03
C ALA A 297 9.48 40.85 -8.37
N VAL A 298 9.37 39.53 -8.60
CA VAL A 298 9.72 38.88 -9.88
C VAL A 298 8.79 39.37 -11.00
N LYS A 299 7.48 39.38 -10.74
CA LYS A 299 6.47 39.85 -11.71
C LYS A 299 6.71 41.32 -12.11
N ASP A 300 7.00 42.19 -11.14
CA ASP A 300 7.28 43.60 -11.38
C ASP A 300 8.56 43.82 -12.18
N VAL A 301 9.61 43.05 -11.91
CA VAL A 301 10.85 43.08 -12.70
C VAL A 301 10.57 42.72 -14.15
N ILE A 302 9.86 41.62 -14.41
CA ILE A 302 9.55 41.18 -15.78
C ILE A 302 8.63 42.20 -16.47
N SER A 303 7.62 42.72 -15.77
CA SER A 303 6.68 43.72 -16.31
C SER A 303 7.33 45.06 -16.67
N GLN A 304 8.31 45.50 -15.88
CA GLN A 304 9.00 46.76 -16.14
C GLN A 304 10.09 46.60 -17.20
N ASP A 305 10.85 45.51 -17.17
CA ASP A 305 12.02 45.37 -18.01
C ASP A 305 11.69 44.80 -19.41
N SER A 306 10.59 44.06 -19.56
CA SER A 306 10.07 43.64 -20.88
C SER A 306 9.63 44.82 -21.76
N LYS A 307 9.26 45.96 -21.16
CA LYS A 307 8.89 47.19 -21.88
C LYS A 307 10.07 47.95 -22.47
N ARG A 308 11.31 47.57 -22.14
CA ARG A 308 12.50 48.20 -22.71
C ARG A 308 12.73 47.69 -24.12
N GLU A 309 13.09 48.56 -25.06
CA GLU A 309 13.31 48.20 -26.48
C GLU A 309 14.22 46.98 -26.66
N LYS A 310 15.23 46.81 -25.80
CA LYS A 310 16.17 45.67 -25.83
C LYS A 310 15.54 44.30 -25.52
N HIS A 311 14.38 44.27 -24.88
CA HIS A 311 13.71 43.06 -24.40
C HIS A 311 12.28 42.88 -24.94
N ALA A 312 11.83 43.81 -25.80
CA ALA A 312 10.46 43.84 -26.28
C ALA A 312 10.07 42.63 -27.15
N GLU A 313 11.00 42.08 -27.94
CA GLU A 313 10.71 40.93 -28.81
C GLU A 313 10.88 39.57 -28.11
N LYS A 314 11.93 39.41 -27.30
CA LYS A 314 12.30 38.10 -26.72
C LYS A 314 12.02 37.98 -25.22
N GLY A 315 11.69 39.05 -24.52
CA GLY A 315 11.56 39.08 -23.07
C GLY A 315 12.90 39.20 -22.34
N CYS A 316 12.85 39.05 -21.01
CA CYS A 316 13.99 39.18 -20.12
C CYS A 316 14.67 37.81 -19.90
N HIS A 317 16.00 37.77 -19.98
CA HIS A 317 16.78 36.58 -19.67
C HIS A 317 16.77 36.29 -18.16
N ILE A 318 16.75 35.01 -17.77
CA ILE A 318 16.71 34.56 -16.37
C ILE A 318 17.80 35.18 -15.48
N LEU A 319 19.03 35.35 -15.99
CA LEU A 319 20.12 35.95 -15.21
C LEU A 319 19.91 37.44 -14.96
N HIS A 320 19.28 38.15 -15.89
CA HIS A 320 18.92 39.56 -15.72
C HIS A 320 17.83 39.70 -14.65
N ILE A 321 16.80 38.85 -14.74
CA ILE A 321 15.73 38.78 -13.74
C ILE A 321 16.32 38.51 -12.35
N LEU A 322 17.22 37.51 -12.23
CA LEU A 322 17.89 37.18 -10.98
C LEU A 322 18.68 38.37 -10.41
N SER A 323 19.43 39.08 -11.24
CA SER A 323 20.20 40.26 -10.82
C SER A 323 19.27 41.37 -10.30
N ALA A 324 18.18 41.66 -11.01
CA ALA A 324 17.23 42.70 -10.63
C ALA A 324 16.46 42.32 -9.34
N VAL A 325 16.03 41.07 -9.20
CA VAL A 325 15.33 40.57 -7.99
C VAL A 325 16.26 40.62 -6.78
N ARG A 326 17.54 40.29 -6.95
CA ARG A 326 18.53 40.39 -5.87
C ARG A 326 18.74 41.81 -5.36
N GLN A 327 18.65 42.80 -6.26
CA GLN A 327 18.75 44.22 -5.89
C GLN A 327 17.49 44.76 -5.22
N ARG A 328 16.30 44.25 -5.60
CA ARG A 328 15.01 44.77 -5.14
C ARG A 328 14.41 44.05 -3.93
N HIS A 329 14.69 42.76 -3.76
CA HIS A 329 14.07 41.93 -2.71
C HIS A 329 15.07 41.32 -1.72
N SER A 330 15.95 40.45 -2.21
CA SER A 330 16.99 39.83 -1.37
C SER A 330 18.17 39.31 -2.18
N LEU A 331 19.38 39.68 -1.77
CA LEU A 331 20.65 39.21 -2.37
C LEU A 331 20.82 37.68 -2.30
N ASN A 332 20.09 37.02 -1.41
CA ASN A 332 20.25 35.59 -1.13
C ASN A 332 19.34 34.68 -1.97
N VAL A 333 18.50 35.25 -2.84
CA VAL A 333 17.68 34.44 -3.76
C VAL A 333 18.62 33.65 -4.68
N SER A 334 18.50 32.32 -4.66
CA SER A 334 19.25 31.43 -5.52
C SER A 334 18.62 31.35 -6.91
N ARG A 335 19.39 30.89 -7.90
CA ARG A 335 18.84 30.63 -9.24
C ARG A 335 17.72 29.59 -9.18
N ALA A 336 17.91 28.51 -8.41
CA ALA A 336 16.90 27.47 -8.25
C ALA A 336 15.59 28.01 -7.63
N ALA A 337 15.69 28.90 -6.63
CA ALA A 337 14.52 29.56 -6.06
C ALA A 337 13.79 30.42 -7.10
N LEU A 338 14.52 31.19 -7.91
CA LEU A 338 13.93 31.97 -8.99
C LEU A 338 13.22 31.08 -10.03
N GLU A 339 13.83 29.97 -10.42
CA GLU A 339 13.23 29.02 -11.38
C GLU A 339 11.91 28.44 -10.85
N LEU A 340 11.82 28.13 -9.54
CA LEU A 340 10.56 27.70 -8.92
C LEU A 340 9.48 28.79 -8.94
N VAL A 341 9.85 30.05 -8.70
CA VAL A 341 8.94 31.19 -8.76
C VAL A 341 8.43 31.41 -10.19
N LEU A 342 9.34 31.40 -11.17
CA LEU A 342 8.99 31.56 -12.59
C LEU A 342 8.02 30.45 -13.05
N LYS A 343 8.28 29.20 -12.66
CA LYS A 343 7.37 28.09 -12.94
C LYS A 343 6.00 28.28 -12.30
N SER A 344 5.94 28.83 -11.08
CA SER A 344 4.67 29.13 -10.41
C SER A 344 3.88 30.22 -11.15
N LEU A 345 4.56 31.29 -11.59
CA LEU A 345 3.96 32.40 -12.33
C LEU A 345 3.50 31.98 -13.74
N GLU A 346 4.22 31.06 -14.39
CA GLU A 346 3.82 30.49 -15.66
C GLU A 346 2.57 29.61 -15.51
N CYS A 347 2.50 28.79 -14.46
CA CYS A 347 1.30 28.00 -14.13
C CYS A 347 0.07 28.87 -13.82
N SER A 348 0.25 30.07 -13.25
CA SER A 348 -0.85 31.02 -13.01
C SER A 348 -1.16 31.92 -14.22
N SER A 349 -0.48 31.71 -15.36
CA SER A 349 -0.62 32.54 -16.57
C SER A 349 -0.30 34.03 -16.33
N ASP A 350 0.59 34.34 -15.38
CA ASP A 350 1.09 35.69 -15.14
C ASP A 350 2.24 36.06 -16.09
N ILE A 351 3.01 35.07 -16.52
CA ILE A 351 4.14 35.21 -17.45
C ILE A 351 4.14 34.06 -18.45
N VAL A 352 4.89 34.22 -19.54
CA VAL A 352 5.12 33.17 -20.55
C VAL A 352 6.61 33.04 -20.86
N SER A 353 7.08 31.80 -21.01
CA SER A 353 8.41 31.52 -21.53
C SER A 353 8.42 31.65 -23.06
N THR A 354 9.32 32.47 -23.59
CA THR A 354 9.48 32.69 -25.04
C THR A 354 10.57 31.79 -25.64
N SER A 355 11.50 31.33 -24.79
CA SER A 355 12.60 30.40 -25.10
C SER A 355 13.11 29.77 -23.80
N ASP A 356 14.05 28.82 -23.88
CA ASP A 356 14.61 28.06 -22.76
C ASP A 356 15.11 28.89 -21.55
N SER A 357 15.29 30.20 -21.70
CA SER A 357 15.77 31.07 -20.62
C SER A 357 15.24 32.50 -20.64
N HIS A 358 14.19 32.78 -21.42
CA HIS A 358 13.59 34.11 -21.50
C HIS A 358 12.11 34.11 -21.15
N TYR A 359 11.69 35.16 -20.44
CA TYR A 359 10.34 35.31 -19.92
C TYR A 359 9.79 36.70 -20.24
N THR A 360 8.52 36.76 -20.59
CA THR A 360 7.76 38.01 -20.77
C THR A 360 6.43 37.93 -20.04
N VAL A 361 5.81 39.08 -19.78
CA VAL A 361 4.45 39.15 -19.25
C VAL A 361 3.47 38.88 -20.40
N PHE A 362 2.32 38.29 -20.07
CA PHE A 362 1.17 38.20 -20.98
C PHE A 362 0.64 39.57 -21.42
#